data_AF-A0A2G6YCB9-F1
#
_entry.id   AF-A0A2G6YCB9-F1
#
_cell.length_a   1.000
_cell.length_b   1.000
_cell.length_c   1.000
_cell.angle_alpha   90.00
_cell.angle_beta   90.00
_cell.angle_gamma   90.00
#
_symmetry.space_group_name_H-M   'P 1'
#
loop_
_entity.id
_entity.type
_entity.pdbx_description
1 polymer ?
#
loop_
_entity_poly.entity_id
_entity_poly.type
_entity_poly.pdbx_seq_one_letter_code
_entity_poly.pdbx_strand_id
1 'polypeptide(L)'
;MKKSNWLAVGTCTALLHLSAAAAPFTNGGFEAGTWDTVAASASGTDIGFGPWLNVSSSKPASVNLVTGWVPVSGGDFSWHQFPGALAVDGTRVIDLNGNNPGGIEQTFDTVAGRTYVVSFSASRHFLMGPAADLTVSALPSGGGAALAALSVNVPVSVSTAPGSTTLWTTHSLAFTATGPASTLRFASNSATGGTGPMVDNVQVVAQTPASVPVLGPGALVGLSVLLGGLGLLQRRKSWQPAAPKV
;
A
#
# COMPACT_ATOMS: atom_id res chain seq x y z
N MET A 1 64.02 -0.81 32.20
CA MET A 1 62.55 -0.91 32.33
C MET A 1 61.91 0.07 31.35
N LYS A 2 61.47 -0.40 30.18
CA LYS A 2 60.74 0.40 29.18
C LYS A 2 59.29 -0.07 29.16
N LYS A 3 58.33 0.81 29.50
CA LYS A 3 56.90 0.52 29.44
C LYS A 3 56.40 0.79 28.02
N SER A 4 55.97 -0.25 27.32
CA SER A 4 55.31 -0.18 26.03
C SER A 4 53.81 0.08 26.23
N ASN A 5 53.33 1.25 25.82
CA ASN A 5 51.91 1.56 25.74
C ASN A 5 51.35 0.95 24.45
N TRP A 6 50.44 -0.01 24.57
CA TRP A 6 49.65 -0.53 23.46
C TRP A 6 48.40 0.34 23.30
N LEU A 7 48.29 1.07 22.20
CA LEU A 7 47.02 1.66 21.78
C LEU A 7 46.13 0.54 21.25
N ALA A 8 45.02 0.27 21.93
CA ALA A 8 43.95 -0.55 21.40
C ALA A 8 43.22 0.26 20.31
N VAL A 9 43.38 -0.16 19.06
CA VAL A 9 42.58 0.36 17.94
C VAL A 9 41.20 -0.30 18.03
N GLY A 10 40.21 0.46 18.49
CA GLY A 10 38.82 0.05 18.45
C GLY A 10 38.31 0.04 17.02
N THR A 11 38.12 -1.14 16.44
CA THR A 11 37.42 -1.30 15.16
C THR A 11 35.95 -0.90 15.34
N CYS A 12 35.57 0.20 14.72
CA CYS A 12 34.19 0.63 14.61
C CYS A 12 33.52 -0.18 13.49
N THR A 13 32.86 -1.29 13.85
CA THR A 13 32.11 -2.10 12.89
C THR A 13 30.83 -1.34 12.53
N ALA A 14 30.82 -0.67 11.37
CA ALA A 14 29.60 -0.12 10.82
C ALA A 14 28.66 -1.30 10.45
N LEU A 15 27.61 -1.49 11.23
CA LEU A 15 26.50 -2.37 10.88
C LEU A 15 25.80 -1.77 9.65
N LEU A 16 26.15 -2.28 8.47
CA LEU A 16 25.36 -2.10 7.25
C LEU A 16 24.00 -2.77 7.49
N HIS A 17 23.01 -1.98 7.85
CA HIS A 17 21.63 -2.42 7.89
C HIS A 17 21.17 -2.56 6.44
N LEU A 18 21.29 -3.77 5.86
CA LEU A 18 20.53 -4.10 4.66
C LEU A 18 19.04 -4.05 5.05
N SER A 19 18.44 -2.90 4.80
CA SER A 19 16.99 -2.76 4.80
C SER A 19 16.47 -3.67 3.69
N ALA A 20 15.93 -4.84 4.04
CA ALA A 20 15.13 -5.63 3.10
C ALA A 20 14.04 -4.71 2.51
N ALA A 21 14.09 -4.49 1.21
CA ALA A 21 13.03 -3.79 0.50
C ALA A 21 11.93 -4.80 0.20
N ALA A 22 10.69 -4.45 0.52
CA ALA A 22 9.53 -5.21 0.08
C ALA A 22 9.46 -5.22 -1.45
N ALA A 23 9.10 -6.35 -2.04
CA ALA A 23 8.80 -6.40 -3.47
C ALA A 23 7.52 -5.59 -3.76
N PRO A 24 7.48 -4.79 -4.84
CA PRO A 24 6.25 -4.10 -5.25
C PRO A 24 5.19 -5.11 -5.70
N PHE A 25 3.97 -4.62 -5.97
CA PHE A 25 2.96 -5.43 -6.64
C PHE A 25 3.52 -6.02 -7.93
N THR A 26 3.12 -7.26 -8.19
CA THR A 26 3.25 -7.85 -9.51
C THR A 26 2.10 -7.35 -10.36
N ASN A 27 2.38 -6.91 -11.58
CA ASN A 27 1.35 -6.63 -12.58
C ASN A 27 0.29 -5.59 -12.14
N GLY A 28 0.74 -4.44 -11.64
CA GLY A 28 -0.14 -3.38 -11.15
C GLY A 28 -1.03 -2.73 -12.23
N GLY A 29 -0.58 -2.71 -13.48
CA GLY A 29 -1.38 -2.27 -14.64
C GLY A 29 -2.14 -3.39 -15.35
N PHE A 30 -2.18 -4.61 -14.78
CA PHE A 30 -2.98 -5.73 -15.30
C PHE A 30 -2.67 -6.19 -16.74
N GLU A 31 -1.52 -5.84 -17.30
CA GLU A 31 -1.12 -6.21 -18.67
C GLU A 31 -0.57 -7.64 -18.79
N ALA A 32 -0.07 -8.21 -17.70
CA ALA A 32 0.54 -9.54 -17.70
C ALA A 32 -0.47 -10.65 -17.36
N GLY A 33 -0.36 -11.76 -18.07
CA GLY A 33 -1.15 -12.96 -17.80
C GLY A 33 -1.50 -13.73 -19.07
N THR A 34 -2.32 -14.76 -18.90
CA THR A 34 -2.74 -15.62 -20.01
C THR A 34 -4.09 -15.15 -20.52
N TRP A 35 -4.08 -14.41 -21.63
CA TRP A 35 -5.32 -14.00 -22.29
C TRP A 35 -5.91 -15.18 -23.07
N ASP A 36 -6.95 -15.80 -22.52
CA ASP A 36 -7.69 -16.86 -23.19
C ASP A 36 -8.69 -16.24 -24.18
N THR A 37 -8.28 -16.13 -25.45
CA THR A 37 -9.11 -15.57 -26.53
C THR A 37 -10.42 -16.31 -26.74
N VAL A 38 -10.46 -17.63 -26.51
CA VAL A 38 -11.66 -18.44 -26.66
C VAL A 38 -12.63 -18.12 -25.52
N ALA A 39 -12.15 -18.13 -24.28
CA ALA A 39 -12.97 -17.76 -23.13
C ALA A 39 -13.42 -16.28 -23.16
N ALA A 40 -12.59 -15.37 -23.68
CA ALA A 40 -12.97 -13.97 -23.86
C ALA A 40 -14.09 -13.83 -24.90
N SER A 41 -13.99 -14.54 -26.03
CA SER A 41 -15.06 -14.54 -27.05
C SER A 41 -16.38 -15.13 -26.53
N ALA A 42 -16.32 -16.08 -25.60
CA ALA A 42 -17.49 -16.66 -24.94
C ALA A 42 -18.07 -15.76 -23.83
N SER A 43 -17.25 -14.87 -23.26
CA SER A 43 -17.67 -13.92 -22.23
C SER A 43 -18.42 -12.75 -22.87
N GLY A 44 -17.78 -12.04 -23.80
CA GLY A 44 -18.43 -10.98 -24.55
C GLY A 44 -17.48 -9.94 -25.14
N THR A 45 -18.07 -8.93 -25.77
CA THR A 45 -17.36 -7.75 -26.28
C THR A 45 -18.24 -6.53 -26.08
N ASP A 46 -17.67 -5.53 -25.42
CA ASP A 46 -18.32 -4.23 -25.26
C ASP A 46 -18.09 -3.41 -26.52
N ILE A 47 -19.18 -2.94 -27.11
CA ILE A 47 -19.12 -2.16 -28.35
C ILE A 47 -18.31 -0.89 -28.10
N GLY A 48 -17.19 -0.76 -28.81
CA GLY A 48 -16.25 0.35 -28.67
C GLY A 48 -15.24 0.23 -27.52
N PHE A 49 -15.38 -0.76 -26.63
CA PHE A 49 -14.48 -0.99 -25.50
C PHE A 49 -13.78 -2.35 -25.54
N GLY A 50 -14.08 -3.22 -26.50
CA GLY A 50 -13.31 -4.44 -26.74
C GLY A 50 -13.76 -5.65 -25.89
N PRO A 51 -13.05 -6.79 -26.02
CA PRO A 51 -13.42 -8.03 -25.35
C PRO A 51 -13.09 -7.99 -23.85
N TRP A 52 -13.78 -8.82 -23.09
CA TRP A 52 -13.50 -9.03 -21.67
C TRP A 52 -13.50 -10.52 -21.34
N LEU A 53 -12.85 -10.88 -20.24
CA LEU A 53 -12.74 -12.24 -19.76
C LEU A 53 -13.18 -12.33 -18.30
N ASN A 54 -14.21 -13.13 -18.01
CA ASN A 54 -14.60 -13.41 -16.64
C ASN A 54 -13.58 -14.31 -15.93
N VAL A 55 -13.08 -13.86 -14.80
CA VAL A 55 -12.20 -14.60 -13.90
C VAL A 55 -12.93 -14.83 -12.59
N SER A 56 -13.03 -16.09 -12.14
CA SER A 56 -13.87 -16.46 -11.00
C SER A 56 -13.17 -17.42 -10.08
N SER A 57 -13.32 -17.20 -8.77
CA SER A 57 -12.83 -18.12 -7.74
C SER A 57 -13.48 -19.51 -7.83
N SER A 58 -14.66 -19.61 -8.46
CA SER A 58 -15.38 -20.87 -8.69
C SER A 58 -14.90 -21.65 -9.92
N LYS A 59 -14.06 -21.05 -10.76
CA LYS A 59 -13.53 -21.65 -12.00
C LYS A 59 -12.00 -21.76 -11.90
N PRO A 60 -11.46 -22.90 -11.40
CA PRO A 60 -10.02 -23.05 -11.16
C PRO A 60 -9.13 -22.72 -12.36
N ALA A 61 -9.60 -23.01 -13.58
CA ALA A 61 -8.87 -22.72 -14.81
C ALA A 61 -8.69 -21.21 -15.07
N SER A 62 -9.51 -20.32 -14.47
CA SER A 62 -9.39 -18.88 -14.65
C SER A 62 -8.67 -18.12 -13.53
N VAL A 63 -8.51 -18.72 -12.34
CA VAL A 63 -8.04 -18.05 -11.12
C VAL A 63 -6.69 -17.32 -11.28
N ASN A 64 -5.78 -17.84 -12.11
CA ASN A 64 -4.43 -17.29 -12.30
C ASN A 64 -4.21 -16.64 -13.68
N LEU A 65 -5.29 -16.28 -14.39
CA LEU A 65 -5.16 -15.70 -15.73
C LEU A 65 -4.58 -14.29 -15.71
N VAL A 66 -4.83 -13.51 -14.66
CA VAL A 66 -4.15 -12.22 -14.41
C VAL A 66 -2.94 -12.49 -13.52
N THR A 67 -1.74 -12.27 -14.03
CA THR A 67 -0.52 -12.62 -13.27
C THR A 67 -0.50 -11.89 -11.93
N GLY A 68 -0.33 -12.65 -10.83
CA GLY A 68 -0.20 -12.12 -9.47
C GLY A 68 -1.51 -11.71 -8.80
N TRP A 69 -2.64 -11.72 -9.51
CA TRP A 69 -3.93 -11.30 -8.97
C TRP A 69 -4.95 -12.41 -9.08
N VAL A 70 -5.66 -12.66 -7.97
CA VAL A 70 -6.67 -13.72 -7.89
C VAL A 70 -8.02 -13.13 -7.48
N PRO A 71 -9.14 -13.74 -7.90
CA PRO A 71 -10.46 -13.33 -7.43
C PRO A 71 -10.57 -13.55 -5.93
N VAL A 72 -11.24 -12.61 -5.24
CA VAL A 72 -11.61 -12.81 -3.83
C VAL A 72 -12.47 -14.06 -3.70
N SER A 73 -12.28 -14.83 -2.62
CA SER A 73 -13.04 -16.05 -2.36
C SER A 73 -14.55 -15.83 -2.49
N GLY A 74 -15.20 -16.63 -3.34
CA GLY A 74 -16.64 -16.55 -3.62
C GLY A 74 -17.04 -15.46 -4.62
N GLY A 75 -16.09 -14.65 -5.08
CA GLY A 75 -16.29 -13.58 -6.07
C GLY A 75 -15.74 -13.91 -7.45
N ASP A 76 -16.00 -12.99 -8.36
CA ASP A 76 -15.45 -12.91 -9.71
C ASP A 76 -15.10 -11.46 -10.08
N PHE A 77 -14.48 -11.29 -11.24
CA PHE A 77 -14.20 -9.99 -11.85
C PHE A 77 -14.09 -10.15 -13.37
N SER A 78 -14.12 -9.06 -14.12
CA SER A 78 -13.90 -9.06 -15.57
C SER A 78 -12.57 -8.40 -15.90
N TRP A 79 -11.72 -9.10 -16.66
CA TRP A 79 -10.48 -8.56 -17.19
C TRP A 79 -10.74 -8.03 -18.60
N HIS A 80 -10.79 -6.71 -18.76
CA HIS A 80 -11.08 -6.07 -20.04
C HIS A 80 -9.79 -5.85 -20.84
N GLN A 81 -9.92 -5.94 -22.16
CA GLN A 81 -8.90 -5.48 -23.11
C GLN A 81 -9.50 -4.37 -23.96
N PHE A 82 -9.15 -3.13 -23.61
CA PHE A 82 -9.60 -1.93 -24.29
C PHE A 82 -8.86 -1.68 -25.62
N PRO A 83 -9.52 -1.04 -26.59
CA PRO A 83 -8.85 -0.52 -27.77
C PRO A 83 -8.08 0.76 -27.45
N GLY A 84 -6.82 0.83 -27.90
CA GLY A 84 -6.01 2.04 -27.78
C GLY A 84 -5.75 2.47 -26.34
N ALA A 85 -5.64 3.78 -26.11
CA ALA A 85 -5.24 4.37 -24.83
C ALA A 85 -6.44 4.80 -23.97
N LEU A 86 -7.36 3.87 -23.70
CA LEU A 86 -8.50 4.11 -22.79
C LEU A 86 -8.18 3.70 -21.34
N ALA A 87 -7.26 2.75 -21.15
CA ALA A 87 -6.71 2.39 -19.85
C ALA A 87 -5.73 3.47 -19.36
N VAL A 88 -5.44 3.49 -18.07
CA VAL A 88 -4.42 4.39 -17.50
C VAL A 88 -3.02 3.86 -17.80
N ASP A 89 -2.84 2.55 -17.68
CA ASP A 89 -1.64 1.84 -18.10
C ASP A 89 -2.00 0.81 -19.17
N GLY A 90 -1.13 0.67 -20.18
CA GLY A 90 -1.34 -0.28 -21.27
C GLY A 90 -2.72 -0.26 -21.92
N THR A 91 -3.40 -1.41 -21.93
CA THR A 91 -4.67 -1.66 -22.63
C THR A 91 -5.66 -2.48 -21.82
N ARG A 92 -5.32 -2.92 -20.61
CA ARG A 92 -6.11 -3.83 -19.81
C ARG A 92 -6.47 -3.22 -18.47
N VAL A 93 -7.68 -3.53 -18.03
CA VAL A 93 -8.21 -3.03 -16.75
C VAL A 93 -9.02 -4.13 -16.09
N ILE A 94 -9.23 -4.01 -14.79
CA ILE A 94 -10.14 -4.87 -14.04
C ILE A 94 -11.45 -4.13 -13.85
N ASP A 95 -12.57 -4.74 -14.26
CA ASP A 95 -13.88 -4.43 -13.71
C ASP A 95 -14.13 -5.36 -12.51
N LEU A 96 -14.37 -4.79 -11.34
CA LEU A 96 -14.58 -5.55 -10.10
C LEU A 96 -15.93 -6.27 -10.05
N ASN A 97 -16.77 -6.10 -11.07
CA ASN A 97 -17.94 -6.93 -11.31
C ASN A 97 -17.65 -7.90 -12.46
N GLY A 98 -17.69 -9.20 -12.17
CA GLY A 98 -17.68 -10.24 -13.18
C GLY A 98 -19.08 -10.43 -13.74
N ASN A 99 -19.78 -11.47 -13.28
CA ASN A 99 -21.22 -11.62 -13.48
C ASN A 99 -22.02 -10.90 -12.38
N ASN A 100 -21.39 -10.72 -11.21
CA ASN A 100 -21.94 -10.07 -10.03
C ASN A 100 -20.85 -9.19 -9.39
N PRO A 101 -21.20 -8.34 -8.40
CA PRO A 101 -20.20 -7.67 -7.59
C PRO A 101 -19.23 -8.67 -6.97
N GLY A 102 -17.95 -8.44 -7.17
CA GLY A 102 -16.88 -9.31 -6.67
C GLY A 102 -15.66 -8.51 -6.28
N GLY A 103 -14.49 -9.00 -6.66
CA GLY A 103 -13.23 -8.39 -6.24
C GLY A 103 -11.99 -9.19 -6.59
N ILE A 104 -10.85 -8.53 -6.42
CA ILE A 104 -9.54 -9.06 -6.75
C ILE A 104 -8.56 -8.78 -5.61
N GLU A 105 -7.61 -9.69 -5.39
CA GLU A 105 -6.61 -9.55 -4.34
C GLU A 105 -5.23 -10.07 -4.74
N GLN A 106 -4.20 -9.47 -4.13
CA GLN A 106 -2.81 -9.89 -4.26
C GLN A 106 -2.11 -9.81 -2.90
N THR A 107 -1.41 -10.87 -2.55
CA THR A 107 -0.47 -10.88 -1.41
C THR A 107 0.92 -10.51 -1.89
N PHE A 108 1.58 -9.61 -1.17
CA PHE A 108 2.92 -9.13 -1.47
C PHE A 108 3.75 -9.00 -0.20
N ASP A 109 5.07 -9.01 -0.37
CA ASP A 109 6.01 -8.92 0.73
C ASP A 109 5.94 -7.56 1.40
N THR A 110 5.98 -7.54 2.73
CA THR A 110 6.04 -6.33 3.54
C THR A 110 7.02 -6.51 4.70
N VAL A 111 7.32 -5.43 5.42
CA VAL A 111 8.15 -5.48 6.63
C VAL A 111 7.33 -4.94 7.79
N ALA A 112 7.22 -5.73 8.85
CA ALA A 112 6.49 -5.34 10.05
C ALA A 112 6.98 -3.98 10.59
N GLY A 113 6.04 -3.11 10.95
CA GLY A 113 6.29 -1.75 11.43
C GLY A 113 6.59 -0.73 10.33
N ARG A 114 6.69 -1.12 9.04
CA ARG A 114 6.81 -0.17 7.94
C ARG A 114 5.45 0.27 7.43
N THR A 115 5.36 1.56 7.08
CA THR A 115 4.19 2.15 6.43
C THR A 115 4.35 2.09 4.92
N TYR A 116 3.27 1.72 4.24
CA TYR A 116 3.16 1.63 2.79
C TYR A 116 2.03 2.54 2.32
N VAL A 117 2.20 3.16 1.16
CA VAL A 117 1.15 3.88 0.46
C VAL A 117 0.87 3.15 -0.84
N VAL A 118 -0.37 2.69 -0.97
CA VAL A 118 -0.92 2.14 -2.21
C VAL A 118 -1.58 3.28 -2.98
N SER A 119 -1.32 3.39 -4.26
CA SER A 119 -2.08 4.23 -5.18
C SER A 119 -2.68 3.40 -6.30
N PHE A 120 -3.84 3.81 -6.80
CA PHE A 120 -4.53 3.15 -7.90
C PHE A 120 -5.43 4.16 -8.62
N SER A 121 -5.73 3.90 -9.87
CA SER A 121 -6.71 4.65 -10.64
C SER A 121 -8.03 3.90 -10.67
N ALA A 122 -9.13 4.64 -10.52
CA ALA A 122 -10.48 4.11 -10.55
C ALA A 122 -11.35 4.86 -11.56
N SER A 123 -12.20 4.10 -12.23
CA SER A 123 -13.29 4.61 -13.07
C SER A 123 -14.55 3.77 -12.80
N ARG A 124 -15.69 4.16 -13.37
CA ARG A 124 -16.86 3.28 -13.45
C ARG A 124 -17.02 2.79 -14.88
N HIS A 125 -17.50 1.55 -15.00
CA HIS A 125 -17.91 1.00 -16.28
C HIS A 125 -18.96 1.91 -16.96
N PHE A 126 -18.83 2.10 -18.28
CA PHE A 126 -19.61 3.08 -19.06
C PHE A 126 -21.12 2.81 -19.10
N LEU A 127 -21.51 1.55 -18.89
CA LEU A 127 -22.92 1.14 -18.78
C LEU A 127 -23.54 1.38 -17.38
N MET A 128 -22.74 1.80 -16.40
CA MET A 128 -23.27 2.07 -15.06
C MET A 128 -24.00 3.41 -14.98
N GLY A 129 -24.83 3.54 -13.94
CA GLY A 129 -25.41 4.80 -13.50
C GLY A 129 -24.37 5.85 -13.08
N PRO A 130 -24.77 6.89 -12.34
CA PRO A 130 -23.92 8.08 -12.15
C PRO A 130 -22.62 7.81 -11.39
N ALA A 131 -22.52 6.72 -10.63
CA ALA A 131 -21.33 6.36 -9.89
C ALA A 131 -21.20 4.83 -9.70
N ALA A 132 -19.99 4.39 -9.39
CA ALA A 132 -19.69 3.07 -8.85
C ALA A 132 -19.00 3.21 -7.49
N ASP A 133 -19.12 2.20 -6.62
CA ASP A 133 -18.57 2.21 -5.28
C ASP A 133 -17.68 0.99 -5.09
N LEU A 134 -16.49 1.19 -4.50
CA LEU A 134 -15.58 0.10 -4.17
C LEU A 134 -14.93 0.30 -2.80
N THR A 135 -14.47 -0.78 -2.20
CA THR A 135 -13.60 -0.77 -1.01
C THR A 135 -12.23 -1.29 -1.42
N VAL A 136 -11.18 -0.54 -1.08
CA VAL A 136 -9.80 -1.04 -1.08
C VAL A 136 -9.38 -1.29 0.36
N SER A 137 -8.74 -2.43 0.63
CA SER A 137 -8.31 -2.81 1.97
C SER A 137 -6.93 -3.47 1.96
N ALA A 138 -6.13 -3.12 2.96
CA ALA A 138 -4.89 -3.82 3.27
C ALA A 138 -5.13 -4.75 4.46
N LEU A 139 -4.81 -6.03 4.30
CA LEU A 139 -5.07 -7.10 5.26
C LEU A 139 -3.75 -7.78 5.67
N PRO A 140 -3.66 -8.35 6.88
CA PRO A 140 -2.60 -9.33 7.17
C PRO A 140 -2.75 -10.54 6.24
N SER A 141 -1.63 -11.09 5.75
CA SER A 141 -1.64 -12.22 4.80
C SER A 141 -2.28 -13.52 5.33
N GLY A 142 -2.32 -13.70 6.65
CA GLY A 142 -3.01 -14.82 7.31
C GLY A 142 -4.50 -14.57 7.60
N GLY A 143 -5.05 -13.45 7.11
CA GLY A 143 -6.38 -12.97 7.48
C GLY A 143 -6.41 -12.21 8.81
N GLY A 144 -7.58 -11.71 9.18
CA GLY A 144 -7.81 -10.89 10.36
C GLY A 144 -8.44 -9.54 10.04
N ALA A 145 -8.43 -8.64 11.02
CA ALA A 145 -8.93 -7.27 10.82
C ALA A 145 -8.07 -6.51 9.79
N ALA A 146 -8.72 -5.68 8.98
CA ALA A 146 -8.02 -4.83 8.03
C ALA A 146 -7.05 -3.88 8.75
N LEU A 147 -5.84 -3.77 8.21
CA LEU A 147 -4.82 -2.81 8.63
C LEU A 147 -5.24 -1.38 8.28
N ALA A 148 -5.90 -1.23 7.12
CA ALA A 148 -6.54 -0.01 6.68
C ALA A 148 -7.59 -0.36 5.61
N ALA A 149 -8.60 0.50 5.46
CA ALA A 149 -9.57 0.42 4.38
C ALA A 149 -9.97 1.82 3.90
N LEU A 150 -10.29 1.95 2.63
CA LEU A 150 -10.82 3.15 2.01
C LEU A 150 -12.02 2.77 1.16
N SER A 151 -13.15 3.42 1.42
CA SER A 151 -14.32 3.39 0.54
C SER A 151 -14.23 4.53 -0.47
N VAL A 152 -14.45 4.21 -1.74
CA VAL A 152 -14.36 5.15 -2.85
C VAL A 152 -15.67 5.15 -3.62
N ASN A 153 -16.23 6.34 -3.81
CA ASN A 153 -17.27 6.62 -4.79
C ASN A 153 -16.61 7.17 -6.06
N VAL A 154 -16.91 6.56 -7.20
CA VAL A 154 -16.28 6.84 -8.49
C VAL A 154 -17.31 7.43 -9.46
N PRO A 155 -17.37 8.76 -9.63
CA PRO A 155 -18.37 9.41 -10.48
C PRO A 155 -17.95 9.48 -11.95
N VAL A 156 -16.64 9.36 -12.23
CA VAL A 156 -16.08 9.42 -13.58
C VAL A 156 -16.20 8.08 -14.29
N SER A 157 -16.29 8.12 -15.61
CA SER A 157 -16.44 6.91 -16.43
C SER A 157 -15.49 6.92 -17.61
N VAL A 158 -15.02 5.72 -17.96
CA VAL A 158 -14.37 5.47 -19.25
C VAL A 158 -15.34 5.84 -20.38
N SER A 159 -14.82 6.46 -21.43
CA SER A 159 -15.64 6.98 -22.52
C SER A 159 -14.84 7.04 -23.80
N THR A 160 -15.44 6.58 -24.89
CA THR A 160 -14.94 6.73 -26.26
C THR A 160 -15.47 8.00 -26.94
N ALA A 161 -16.32 8.76 -26.25
CA ALA A 161 -16.92 9.96 -26.82
C ALA A 161 -15.86 11.06 -27.01
N PRO A 162 -15.83 11.74 -28.18
CA PRO A 162 -14.92 12.85 -28.42
C PRO A 162 -14.99 13.92 -27.32
N GLY A 163 -13.84 14.40 -26.86
CA GLY A 163 -13.76 15.44 -25.84
C GLY A 163 -13.89 14.95 -24.39
N SER A 164 -13.94 13.65 -24.14
CA SER A 164 -13.89 13.10 -22.78
C SER A 164 -12.48 13.25 -22.20
N THR A 165 -12.33 14.04 -21.13
CA THR A 165 -11.00 14.40 -20.58
C THR A 165 -10.66 13.76 -19.24
N THR A 166 -11.66 13.38 -18.45
CA THR A 166 -11.46 12.80 -17.11
C THR A 166 -12.09 11.42 -17.05
N LEU A 167 -11.32 10.42 -17.51
CA LEU A 167 -11.79 9.03 -17.58
C LEU A 167 -11.51 8.26 -16.28
N TRP A 168 -10.52 8.68 -15.51
CA TRP A 168 -10.02 7.99 -14.32
C TRP A 168 -9.69 8.99 -13.22
N THR A 169 -9.83 8.55 -11.95
CA THR A 169 -9.40 9.31 -10.77
C THR A 169 -8.41 8.48 -9.96
N THR A 170 -7.32 9.08 -9.49
CA THR A 170 -6.34 8.39 -8.66
C THR A 170 -6.68 8.52 -7.19
N HIS A 171 -6.61 7.40 -6.47
CA HIS A 171 -6.85 7.27 -5.04
C HIS A 171 -5.63 6.69 -4.34
N SER A 172 -5.56 6.83 -3.01
CA SER A 172 -4.47 6.26 -2.22
C SER A 172 -4.93 5.75 -0.85
N LEU A 173 -4.29 4.66 -0.39
CA LEU A 173 -4.50 4.04 0.91
C LEU A 173 -3.14 3.86 1.59
N ALA A 174 -2.98 4.42 2.80
CA ALA A 174 -1.81 4.18 3.62
C ALA A 174 -2.10 3.12 4.68
N PHE A 175 -1.16 2.21 4.93
CA PHE A 175 -1.27 1.21 5.99
C PHE A 175 0.09 0.87 6.59
N THR A 176 0.12 0.40 7.84
CA THR A 176 1.34 -0.10 8.48
C THR A 176 1.29 -1.61 8.55
N ALA A 177 2.29 -2.28 7.97
CA ALA A 177 2.36 -3.74 7.95
C ALA A 177 2.64 -4.30 9.34
N THR A 178 2.04 -5.45 9.66
CA THR A 178 2.22 -6.14 10.95
C THR A 178 3.08 -7.41 10.84
N GLY A 179 3.45 -7.81 9.62
CA GLY A 179 4.17 -9.04 9.34
C GLY A 179 5.03 -8.96 8.09
N PRO A 180 5.57 -10.10 7.62
CA PRO A 180 6.41 -10.17 6.43
C PRO A 180 5.64 -10.11 5.11
N ALA A 181 4.31 -10.13 5.14
CA ALA A 181 3.47 -10.04 3.97
C ALA A 181 2.12 -9.39 4.31
N SER A 182 1.50 -8.76 3.31
CA SER A 182 0.16 -8.17 3.40
C SER A 182 -0.62 -8.46 2.12
N THR A 183 -1.94 -8.47 2.23
CA THR A 183 -2.85 -8.67 1.09
C THR A 183 -3.55 -7.37 0.79
N LEU A 184 -3.42 -6.87 -0.45
CA LEU A 184 -4.26 -5.80 -0.97
C LEU A 184 -5.48 -6.43 -1.61
N ARG A 185 -6.67 -5.94 -1.25
CA ARG A 185 -7.94 -6.38 -1.80
C ARG A 185 -8.73 -5.17 -2.32
N PHE A 186 -9.24 -5.29 -3.54
CA PHE A 186 -10.30 -4.44 -4.07
C PHE A 186 -11.60 -5.24 -4.12
N ALA A 187 -12.69 -4.64 -3.66
CA ALA A 187 -14.01 -5.25 -3.69
C ALA A 187 -15.04 -4.24 -4.18
N SER A 188 -15.93 -4.66 -5.08
CA SER A 188 -17.07 -3.85 -5.50
C SER A 188 -18.10 -3.76 -4.40
N ASN A 189 -18.60 -2.55 -4.14
CA ASN A 189 -19.79 -2.29 -3.32
C ASN A 189 -20.97 -1.85 -4.19
N SER A 190 -20.81 -1.81 -5.52
CA SER A 190 -21.89 -1.44 -6.43
C SER A 190 -22.99 -2.49 -6.46
N ALA A 191 -24.21 -2.04 -6.79
CA ALA A 191 -25.36 -2.92 -6.90
C ALA A 191 -25.19 -3.99 -8.00
N THR A 192 -26.06 -4.98 -7.96
CA THR A 192 -26.08 -6.21 -8.79
C THR A 192 -25.75 -6.01 -10.28
N GLY A 193 -25.14 -7.03 -10.89
CA GLY A 193 -24.86 -7.09 -12.33
C GLY A 193 -23.38 -7.17 -12.64
N GLY A 194 -23.06 -7.34 -13.94
CA GLY A 194 -21.71 -7.58 -14.45
C GLY A 194 -20.95 -6.32 -14.89
N THR A 195 -21.35 -5.15 -14.40
CA THR A 195 -20.67 -3.87 -14.71
C THR A 195 -20.43 -3.15 -13.41
N GLY A 196 -19.19 -2.73 -13.17
CA GLY A 196 -18.76 -2.30 -11.86
C GLY A 196 -17.74 -1.15 -11.87
N PRO A 197 -17.19 -0.86 -10.68
CA PRO A 197 -16.01 -0.01 -10.57
C PRO A 197 -14.84 -0.72 -11.26
N MET A 198 -14.13 0.05 -12.08
CA MET A 198 -12.94 -0.40 -12.77
C MET A 198 -11.69 0.12 -12.06
N VAL A 199 -10.62 -0.70 -12.02
CA VAL A 199 -9.34 -0.35 -11.40
C VAL A 199 -8.18 -0.60 -12.36
N ASP A 200 -7.16 0.26 -12.27
CA ASP A 200 -5.93 0.21 -13.07
C ASP A 200 -4.76 0.87 -12.33
N ASN A 201 -3.53 0.65 -12.81
CA ASN A 201 -2.30 1.32 -12.37
C ASN A 201 -2.08 1.24 -10.84
N VAL A 202 -2.17 0.03 -10.29
CA VAL A 202 -1.97 -0.22 -8.86
C VAL A 202 -0.48 -0.21 -8.52
N GLN A 203 -0.08 0.66 -7.61
CA GLN A 203 1.32 0.83 -7.18
C GLN A 203 1.41 0.83 -5.67
N VAL A 204 2.56 0.40 -5.13
CA VAL A 204 2.87 0.48 -3.71
C VAL A 204 4.25 1.06 -3.50
N VAL A 205 4.34 2.01 -2.56
CA VAL A 205 5.60 2.63 -2.15
C VAL A 205 5.76 2.51 -0.64
N ALA A 206 6.86 1.91 -0.20
CA ALA A 206 7.25 1.92 1.20
C ALA A 206 7.69 3.34 1.59
N GLN A 207 7.15 3.85 2.70
CA GLN A 207 7.56 5.13 3.24
C GLN A 207 8.88 4.97 4.01
N THR A 208 9.83 5.86 3.77
CA THR A 208 11.05 5.93 4.58
C THR A 208 10.65 6.38 6.00
N PRO A 209 10.98 5.63 7.06
CA PRO A 209 10.75 6.10 8.41
C PRO A 209 11.42 7.47 8.59
N ALA A 210 10.73 8.40 9.24
CA ALA A 210 11.36 9.66 9.62
C ALA A 210 12.63 9.36 10.42
N SER A 211 13.76 9.96 10.04
CA SER A 211 14.99 9.84 10.83
C SER A 211 14.73 10.44 12.20
N VAL A 212 14.60 9.60 13.23
CA VAL A 212 14.61 10.10 14.61
C VAL A 212 16.02 10.64 14.85
N PRO A 213 16.20 11.93 15.16
CA PRO A 213 17.51 12.43 15.55
C PRO A 213 17.93 11.68 16.81
N VAL A 214 18.86 10.74 16.66
CA VAL A 214 19.51 10.12 17.81
C VAL A 214 20.30 11.23 18.48
N LEU A 215 19.93 11.58 19.71
CA LEU A 215 20.76 12.42 20.56
C LEU A 215 22.12 11.72 20.64
N GLY A 216 23.12 12.28 19.95
CA GLY A 216 24.47 11.74 19.97
C GLY A 216 24.99 11.67 21.41
N PRO A 217 26.02 10.85 21.70
CA PRO A 217 26.57 10.68 23.05
C PRO A 217 26.85 12.02 23.79
N GLY A 218 27.20 13.08 23.06
CA GLY A 218 27.42 14.43 23.61
C GLY A 218 26.15 15.12 24.16
N ALA A 219 24.97 14.82 23.64
CA ALA A 219 23.71 15.40 24.13
C ALA A 219 23.25 14.79 25.46
N LEU A 220 23.60 13.52 25.73
CA LEU A 220 23.37 12.88 27.04
C LEU A 220 24.34 13.40 28.12
N VAL A 221 25.56 13.78 27.74
CA VAL A 221 26.52 14.44 28.64
C VAL A 221 26.07 15.86 28.99
N GLY A 222 25.51 16.61 28.03
CA GLY A 222 24.93 17.94 28.27
C GLY A 222 23.78 17.94 29.28
N LEU A 223 22.90 16.92 29.23
CA LEU A 223 21.77 16.80 30.14
C LEU A 223 22.19 16.43 31.57
N SER A 224 23.24 15.61 31.73
CA SER A 224 23.76 15.21 33.05
C SER A 224 24.53 16.34 33.77
N VAL A 225 25.19 17.24 33.03
CA VAL A 225 25.82 18.44 33.61
C VAL A 225 24.77 19.46 34.08
N LEU A 226 23.65 19.60 33.36
CA LEU A 226 22.55 20.48 33.75
C LEU A 226 21.83 20.02 35.03
N LEU A 227 21.59 18.72 35.22
CA LEU A 227 21.02 18.21 36.47
C LEU A 227 22.03 18.19 37.65
N GLY A 228 23.33 17.95 37.38
CA GLY A 228 24.37 18.00 38.40
C GLY A 228 24.67 19.42 38.92
N GLY A 229 24.55 20.44 38.07
CA GLY A 229 24.78 21.85 38.43
C GLY A 229 23.72 22.43 39.39
N LEU A 230 22.45 22.00 39.26
CA LEU A 230 21.36 22.44 40.14
C LEU A 230 21.48 21.91 41.58
N GLY A 231 22.08 20.72 41.77
CA GLY A 231 22.28 20.13 43.11
C GLY A 231 23.37 20.82 43.94
N LEU A 232 24.39 21.40 43.29
CA LEU A 232 25.50 22.10 43.98
C LEU A 232 25.14 23.52 44.43
N LEU A 233 24.13 24.14 43.82
CA LEU A 233 23.67 25.49 44.17
C LEU A 233 22.78 25.53 45.42
N GLN A 234 22.07 24.45 45.74
CA GLN A 234 21.19 24.39 46.92
C GLN A 234 21.94 24.19 48.24
N ARG A 235 23.20 23.72 48.20
CA ARG A 235 23.95 23.31 49.40
C ARG A 235 24.71 24.45 50.09
N ARG A 236 24.70 25.67 49.54
CA ARG A 236 25.45 26.83 50.06
C ARG A 236 24.66 27.78 50.97
N LYS A 237 23.35 27.56 51.20
CA LYS A 237 22.50 28.51 51.95
C LYS A 237 22.18 28.17 53.41
N SER A 238 22.73 27.10 53.98
CA SER A 238 22.42 26.69 55.36
C SER A 238 23.64 26.75 56.30
N TRP A 239 24.19 27.94 56.54
CA TRP A 239 24.97 28.17 57.76
C TRP A 239 24.93 29.66 58.12
N GLN A 240 24.13 30.02 59.12
CA GLN A 240 24.31 31.25 59.90
C GLN A 240 24.57 30.84 61.35
N PRO A 241 25.71 31.19 61.95
CA PRO A 241 25.95 30.96 63.37
C PRO A 241 25.12 31.94 64.22
N ALA A 242 24.57 31.43 65.33
CA ALA A 242 23.77 32.20 66.26
C ALA A 242 24.58 33.28 66.98
N ALA A 243 24.00 34.47 67.15
CA ALA A 243 24.58 35.56 67.93
C ALA A 243 24.48 35.29 69.46
N PRO A 244 25.46 35.72 70.26
CA PRO A 244 25.42 35.55 71.71
C PRO A 244 24.43 36.53 72.35
N LYS A 245 23.66 36.05 73.33
CA LYS A 245 22.79 36.87 74.18
C LYS A 245 23.64 37.59 75.24
N VAL A 246 23.39 38.88 75.42
CA VAL A 246 23.75 39.66 76.62
C VAL A 246 22.54 39.66 77.56
#